data_AF-A0A933WGE2-F1
#
_entry.id   AF-A0A933WGE2-F1
#
_cell.length_a   1.000
_cell.length_b   1.000
_cell.length_c   1.000
_cell.angle_alpha   90.00
_cell.angle_beta   90.00
_cell.angle_gamma   90.00
#
_symmetry.space_group_name_H-M   'P 1'
#
loop_
_entity.id
_entity.type
_entity.pdbx_description
1 polymer ?
#
loop_
_entity_poly.entity_id
_entity_poly.type
_entity_poly.pdbx_seq_one_letter_code
_entity_poly.pdbx_strand_id
1 'polypeptide(L)'
;MKNCIRFLFVVFIFMFVAACATQQAKCTSPEDNPQHHYLMGMEALEKGSLDVAKEKFERALFCDAKFAIAYSGLAITTAGKAKTLTDAAFRSVEAGRAFDHLKKADKLSESEEQKFDYYVAVIRVNTLLQPKDWLENAENAFGEARKLKVDEKKLIYYQGTEAANYFLGLAYLDAREFQKARDKFADVLNMKGEGKWNEKADRAWKRVDKIVRAMAGLTVGDVGKQIAVKNSVTRADLAALLVDELKLDKLFAGRLAGQSQADKMKAEFTPADMLNHQFREEVLTIMKWKVRGLEPKYDETTKAYLFKPSETVLRGEMALIIEDVLIKITGDEKIATAFFGHEQSPFPDVRKTSPFYNAVMNVTTKGIMEGEISGDFRVDSVVDGAEAILAIRVLRQKMNIY
;
A
#
# COMPACT_ATOMS: atom_id res chain seq x y z
N MET A 1 -36.95 -2.50 -73.08
CA MET A 1 -35.75 -2.28 -72.22
C MET A 1 -35.74 -0.96 -71.45
N LYS A 2 -36.18 0.19 -72.02
CA LYS A 2 -36.20 1.48 -71.30
C LYS A 2 -37.08 1.53 -70.04
N ASN A 3 -38.17 0.75 -69.99
CA ASN A 3 -39.07 0.70 -68.82
C ASN A 3 -38.55 -0.21 -67.70
N CYS A 4 -37.79 -1.27 -68.01
CA CYS A 4 -37.12 -2.10 -66.99
C CYS A 4 -35.98 -1.36 -66.27
N ILE A 5 -35.23 -0.53 -67.00
CA ILE A 5 -34.13 0.26 -66.42
C ILE A 5 -34.66 1.34 -65.49
N ARG A 6 -35.79 1.99 -65.83
CA ARG A 6 -36.48 2.93 -64.94
C ARG A 6 -37.02 2.27 -63.67
N PHE A 7 -37.53 1.05 -63.78
CA PHE A 7 -38.03 0.31 -62.62
C PHE A 7 -36.88 -0.11 -61.68
N LEU A 8 -35.74 -0.56 -62.25
CA LEU A 8 -34.53 -0.89 -61.49
C LEU A 8 -33.91 0.32 -60.78
N PHE A 9 -33.95 1.51 -61.39
CA PHE A 9 -33.42 2.74 -60.78
C PHE A 9 -34.28 3.24 -59.61
N VAL A 10 -35.61 3.09 -59.69
CA VAL A 10 -36.53 3.48 -58.61
C VAL A 10 -36.43 2.52 -57.41
N VAL A 11 -36.23 1.23 -57.66
CA VAL A 11 -36.00 0.23 -56.58
C VAL A 11 -34.65 0.45 -55.89
N PHE A 12 -33.60 0.83 -56.63
CA PHE A 12 -32.28 1.13 -56.06
C PHE A 12 -32.30 2.40 -55.18
N ILE A 13 -33.07 3.43 -55.56
CA ILE A 13 -33.27 4.63 -54.74
C ILE A 13 -34.08 4.31 -53.47
N PHE A 14 -35.09 3.43 -53.54
CA PHE A 14 -35.85 3.01 -52.36
C PHE A 14 -35.02 2.18 -51.36
N MET A 15 -34.00 1.44 -51.80
CA MET A 15 -33.08 0.74 -50.89
C MET A 15 -32.17 1.68 -50.08
N PHE A 16 -31.87 2.88 -50.59
CA PHE A 16 -31.07 3.87 -49.83
C PHE A 16 -31.88 4.59 -48.74
N VAL A 17 -33.21 4.67 -48.86
CA VAL A 17 -34.06 5.33 -47.85
C VAL A 17 -34.34 4.41 -46.66
N ALA A 18 -34.27 3.08 -46.83
CA ALA A 18 -34.43 2.12 -45.74
C ALA A 18 -33.19 1.97 -44.82
N ALA A 19 -32.05 2.55 -45.20
CA ALA A 19 -30.82 2.51 -44.40
C ALA A 19 -30.76 3.58 -43.28
N CYS A 20 -31.72 4.51 -43.22
CA CYS A 20 -31.92 5.42 -42.11
C CYS A 20 -32.96 4.89 -41.11
N ALA A 21 -32.86 3.61 -40.72
CA ALA A 21 -33.53 3.16 -39.50
C ALA A 21 -32.75 3.72 -38.31
N THR A 22 -33.28 4.76 -37.66
CA THR A 22 -32.74 5.29 -36.40
C THR A 22 -32.56 4.14 -35.42
N GLN A 23 -31.33 3.94 -34.97
CA GLN A 23 -30.97 2.88 -34.04
C GLN A 23 -31.89 2.97 -32.81
N GLN A 24 -32.69 1.92 -32.58
CA GLN A 24 -33.69 1.89 -31.52
C GLN A 24 -33.00 2.21 -30.18
N ALA A 25 -33.51 3.22 -29.47
CA ALA A 25 -32.93 3.66 -28.21
C ALA A 25 -32.96 2.49 -27.20
N LYS A 26 -31.77 2.05 -26.77
CA LYS A 26 -31.59 1.04 -25.72
C LYS A 26 -31.41 1.76 -24.39
N CYS A 27 -31.84 1.13 -23.30
CA CYS A 27 -31.58 1.63 -21.94
C CYS A 27 -32.06 3.08 -21.73
N THR A 28 -33.38 3.27 -21.75
CA THR A 28 -34.01 4.59 -21.67
C THR A 28 -34.56 4.93 -20.28
N SER A 29 -34.40 4.07 -19.28
CA SER A 29 -34.91 4.33 -17.93
C SER A 29 -33.84 4.99 -17.04
N PRO A 30 -34.23 5.70 -15.95
CA PRO A 30 -33.27 6.28 -15.01
C PRO A 30 -32.33 5.25 -14.34
N GLU A 31 -32.76 3.99 -14.21
CA GLU A 31 -31.98 2.90 -13.61
C GLU A 31 -31.29 2.00 -14.68
N ASP A 32 -31.66 2.15 -15.94
CA ASP A 32 -31.03 1.44 -17.06
C ASP A 32 -30.61 2.48 -18.09
N ASN A 33 -29.47 3.13 -17.84
CA ASN A 33 -28.78 4.05 -18.76
C ASN A 33 -27.25 3.97 -18.54
N PRO A 34 -26.42 4.44 -19.50
CA PRO A 34 -24.97 4.32 -19.41
C PRO A 34 -24.35 4.95 -18.15
N GLN A 35 -24.83 6.12 -17.74
CA GLN A 35 -24.30 6.88 -16.60
C GLN A 35 -24.55 6.15 -15.29
N HIS A 36 -25.77 5.63 -15.09
CA HIS A 36 -26.13 4.84 -13.91
C HIS A 36 -25.27 3.58 -13.81
N HIS A 37 -25.16 2.82 -14.90
CA HIS A 37 -24.34 1.61 -14.91
C HIS A 37 -22.85 1.91 -14.70
N TYR A 38 -22.33 3.00 -15.27
CA TYR A 38 -20.96 3.43 -14.98
C TYR A 38 -20.73 3.76 -13.50
N LEU A 39 -21.64 4.53 -12.88
CA LEU A 39 -21.55 4.83 -11.45
C LEU A 39 -21.55 3.55 -10.60
N MET A 40 -22.49 2.64 -10.86
CA MET A 40 -22.57 1.34 -10.18
C MET A 40 -21.30 0.50 -10.38
N GLY A 41 -20.71 0.53 -11.58
CA GLY A 41 -19.45 -0.14 -11.86
C GLY A 41 -18.28 0.45 -11.06
N MET A 42 -18.21 1.77 -10.95
CA MET A 42 -17.17 2.43 -10.16
C MET A 42 -17.34 2.21 -8.65
N GLU A 43 -18.57 2.17 -8.14
CA GLU A 43 -18.84 1.78 -6.74
C GLU A 43 -18.48 0.32 -6.46
N ALA A 44 -18.75 -0.58 -7.41
CA ALA A 44 -18.30 -1.98 -7.31
C ALA A 44 -16.76 -2.07 -7.29
N LEU A 45 -16.05 -1.26 -8.08
CA LEU A 45 -14.59 -1.14 -8.01
C LEU A 45 -14.11 -0.68 -6.64
N GLU A 46 -14.75 0.32 -6.03
CA GLU A 46 -14.39 0.78 -4.68
C GLU A 46 -14.54 -0.33 -3.62
N LYS A 47 -15.52 -1.20 -3.81
CA LYS A 47 -15.77 -2.38 -2.95
C LYS A 47 -14.90 -3.59 -3.31
N GLY A 48 -14.01 -3.47 -4.31
CA GLY A 48 -13.15 -4.57 -4.79
C GLY A 48 -13.88 -5.66 -5.58
N SER A 49 -15.14 -5.45 -5.96
CA SER A 49 -15.97 -6.41 -6.69
C SER A 49 -15.74 -6.30 -8.20
N LEU A 50 -14.62 -6.86 -8.69
CA LEU A 50 -14.18 -6.71 -10.08
C LEU A 50 -15.17 -7.29 -11.11
N ASP A 51 -15.77 -8.46 -10.84
CA ASP A 51 -16.71 -9.07 -11.79
C ASP A 51 -18.00 -8.26 -11.93
N VAL A 52 -18.54 -7.76 -10.81
CA VAL A 52 -19.71 -6.87 -10.80
C VAL A 52 -19.40 -5.57 -11.54
N ALA A 53 -18.23 -4.97 -11.27
CA ALA A 53 -17.81 -3.77 -11.96
C ALA A 53 -17.76 -3.97 -13.48
N LYS A 54 -17.16 -5.08 -13.93
CA LYS A 54 -17.06 -5.45 -15.34
C LYS A 54 -18.45 -5.54 -15.98
N GLU A 55 -19.37 -6.30 -15.37
CA GLU A 55 -20.74 -6.46 -15.88
C GLU A 55 -21.43 -5.10 -16.05
N LYS A 56 -21.29 -4.20 -15.07
CA LYS A 56 -21.89 -2.87 -15.13
C LYS A 56 -21.29 -2.00 -16.23
N PHE A 57 -19.97 -2.02 -16.42
CA PHE A 57 -19.37 -1.29 -17.54
C PHE A 57 -19.74 -1.88 -18.90
N GLU A 58 -19.82 -3.21 -19.02
CA GLU A 58 -20.30 -3.88 -20.24
C GLU A 58 -21.76 -3.52 -20.53
N ARG A 59 -22.61 -3.42 -19.49
CA ARG A 59 -23.99 -2.93 -19.64
C ARG A 59 -24.02 -1.46 -20.08
N ALA A 60 -23.17 -0.60 -19.53
CA ALA A 60 -23.06 0.79 -19.98
C ALA A 60 -22.71 0.88 -21.48
N LEU A 61 -21.76 0.04 -21.95
CA LEU A 61 -21.38 -0.05 -23.36
C LEU A 61 -22.42 -0.71 -24.25
N PHE A 62 -23.24 -1.63 -23.71
CA PHE A 62 -24.38 -2.18 -24.43
C PHE A 62 -25.44 -1.10 -24.71
N CYS A 63 -25.65 -0.20 -23.74
CA CYS A 63 -26.56 0.93 -23.84
C CYS A 63 -26.03 2.01 -24.80
N ASP A 64 -24.76 2.37 -24.68
CA ASP A 64 -24.05 3.28 -25.59
C ASP A 64 -22.61 2.80 -25.83
N ALA A 65 -22.37 2.27 -27.03
CA ALA A 65 -21.07 1.72 -27.42
C ALA A 65 -19.96 2.77 -27.52
N LYS A 66 -20.32 4.07 -27.56
CA LYS A 66 -19.39 5.20 -27.57
C LYS A 66 -19.20 5.84 -26.19
N PHE A 67 -19.77 5.27 -25.13
CA PHE A 67 -19.67 5.79 -23.77
C PHE A 67 -18.23 5.65 -23.23
N ALA A 68 -17.36 6.60 -23.58
CA ALA A 68 -15.91 6.52 -23.46
C ALA A 68 -15.42 6.11 -22.06
N ILE A 69 -16.00 6.69 -21.02
CA ILE A 69 -15.60 6.45 -19.63
C ILE A 69 -15.91 5.03 -19.13
N ALA A 70 -16.84 4.29 -19.74
CA ALA A 70 -17.01 2.87 -19.43
C ALA A 70 -15.82 2.03 -19.91
N TYR A 71 -15.13 2.43 -20.98
CA TYR A 71 -13.85 1.81 -21.34
C TYR A 71 -12.76 2.13 -20.31
N SER A 72 -12.73 3.34 -19.74
CA SER A 72 -11.84 3.67 -18.61
C SER A 72 -12.11 2.76 -17.41
N GLY A 73 -13.38 2.54 -17.05
CA GLY A 73 -13.79 1.61 -16.01
C GLY A 73 -13.38 0.16 -16.29
N LEU A 74 -13.60 -0.33 -17.51
CA LEU A 74 -13.15 -1.67 -17.94
C LEU A 74 -11.63 -1.81 -17.88
N ALA A 75 -10.87 -0.78 -18.27
CA ALA A 75 -9.42 -0.81 -18.20
C ALA A 75 -8.94 -1.02 -16.75
N ILE A 76 -9.49 -0.23 -15.80
CA ILE A 76 -9.16 -0.35 -14.38
C ILE A 76 -9.55 -1.73 -13.85
N THR A 77 -10.75 -2.21 -14.18
CA THR A 77 -11.26 -3.52 -13.73
C THR A 77 -10.40 -4.67 -14.24
N THR A 78 -10.03 -4.62 -15.53
CA THR A 78 -9.20 -5.64 -16.18
C THR A 78 -7.78 -5.61 -15.64
N ALA A 79 -7.22 -4.43 -15.38
CA ALA A 79 -5.93 -4.28 -14.71
C ALA A 79 -5.95 -4.84 -13.29
N GLY A 80 -7.03 -4.59 -12.54
CA GLY A 80 -7.25 -5.17 -11.22
C GLY A 80 -7.28 -6.70 -11.26
N LYS A 81 -7.97 -7.28 -12.25
CA LYS A 81 -7.99 -8.74 -12.45
C LYS A 81 -6.61 -9.29 -12.76
N ALA A 82 -5.88 -8.64 -13.68
CA ALA A 82 -4.52 -9.03 -14.04
C ALA A 82 -3.58 -9.06 -12.81
N LYS A 83 -3.72 -8.12 -11.88
CA LYS A 83 -2.93 -8.07 -10.64
C LYS A 83 -3.15 -9.29 -9.72
N THR A 84 -4.31 -9.93 -9.79
CA THR A 84 -4.62 -11.14 -8.99
C THR A 84 -4.10 -12.45 -9.59
N LEU A 85 -3.66 -12.42 -10.86
CA LEU A 85 -3.20 -13.62 -11.57
C LEU A 85 -1.74 -13.94 -11.23
N THR A 86 -1.49 -15.18 -10.85
CA THR A 86 -0.14 -15.69 -10.53
C THR A 86 0.62 -16.17 -11.77
N ASP A 87 -0.10 -16.68 -12.77
CA ASP A 87 0.48 -17.09 -14.05
C ASP A 87 0.83 -15.87 -14.91
N ALA A 88 2.10 -15.80 -15.32
CA ALA A 88 2.64 -14.66 -16.06
C ALA A 88 2.01 -14.50 -17.46
N ALA A 89 1.66 -15.59 -18.14
CA ALA A 89 1.08 -15.52 -19.47
C ALA A 89 -0.36 -14.98 -19.41
N PHE A 90 -1.18 -15.50 -18.48
CA PHE A 90 -2.54 -14.98 -18.28
C PHE A 90 -2.53 -13.53 -17.80
N ARG A 91 -1.61 -13.17 -16.89
CA ARG A 91 -1.41 -11.78 -16.46
C ARG A 91 -1.07 -10.85 -17.62
N SER A 92 -0.18 -11.27 -18.52
CA SER A 92 0.22 -10.47 -19.69
C SER A 92 -0.95 -10.24 -20.66
N VAL A 93 -1.77 -11.26 -20.90
CA VAL A 93 -2.97 -11.15 -21.77
C VAL A 93 -3.98 -10.17 -21.17
N GLU A 94 -4.31 -10.28 -19.88
CA GLU A 94 -5.24 -9.35 -19.23
C GLU A 94 -4.67 -7.92 -19.14
N ALA A 95 -3.37 -7.78 -18.88
CA ALA A 95 -2.70 -6.47 -18.93
C ALA A 95 -2.82 -5.82 -20.32
N GLY A 96 -2.61 -6.58 -21.40
CA GLY A 96 -2.81 -6.10 -22.78
C GLY A 96 -4.24 -5.62 -23.03
N ARG A 97 -5.24 -6.39 -22.59
CA ARG A 97 -6.66 -6.00 -22.70
C ARG A 97 -6.98 -4.71 -21.94
N ALA A 98 -6.39 -4.51 -20.77
CA ALA A 98 -6.55 -3.27 -20.01
C ALA A 98 -6.05 -2.04 -20.80
N PHE A 99 -4.89 -2.15 -21.46
CA PHE A 99 -4.37 -1.08 -22.33
C PHE A 99 -5.20 -0.89 -23.61
N ASP A 100 -5.76 -1.96 -24.19
CA ASP A 100 -6.69 -1.85 -25.31
C ASP A 100 -7.97 -1.07 -24.92
N HIS A 101 -8.46 -1.28 -23.71
CA HIS A 101 -9.57 -0.50 -23.16
C HIS A 101 -9.18 0.97 -22.95
N LEU A 102 -7.99 1.28 -22.43
CA LEU A 102 -7.50 2.67 -22.34
C LEU A 102 -7.41 3.32 -23.72
N LYS A 103 -6.91 2.62 -24.74
CA LYS A 103 -6.83 3.13 -26.11
C LYS A 103 -8.20 3.46 -26.70
N LYS A 104 -9.22 2.65 -26.38
CA LYS A 104 -10.61 2.94 -26.78
C LYS A 104 -11.18 4.13 -26.02
N ALA A 105 -10.91 4.23 -24.71
CA ALA A 105 -11.32 5.37 -23.90
C ALA A 105 -10.74 6.68 -24.46
N ASP A 106 -9.42 6.73 -24.70
CA ASP A 106 -8.74 7.89 -25.28
C ASP A 106 -9.38 8.34 -26.60
N LYS A 107 -9.57 7.38 -27.53
CA LYS A 107 -10.14 7.65 -28.85
C LYS A 107 -11.57 8.19 -28.81
N LEU A 108 -12.37 7.78 -27.82
CA LEU A 108 -13.78 8.12 -27.71
C LEU A 108 -14.05 9.31 -26.78
N SER A 109 -13.06 9.72 -25.97
CA SER A 109 -13.19 10.85 -25.05
C SER A 109 -13.15 12.18 -25.80
N GLU A 110 -14.31 12.81 -25.93
CA GLU A 110 -14.46 14.09 -26.65
C GLU A 110 -14.40 15.28 -25.69
N SER A 111 -15.08 15.18 -24.53
CA SER A 111 -15.15 16.26 -23.55
C SER A 111 -13.94 16.28 -22.60
N GLU A 112 -13.69 17.44 -21.97
CA GLU A 112 -12.65 17.61 -20.96
C GLU A 112 -12.89 16.68 -19.75
N GLU A 113 -14.15 16.46 -19.36
CA GLU A 113 -14.52 15.54 -18.28
C GLU A 113 -14.23 14.08 -18.65
N GLN A 114 -14.56 13.65 -19.86
CA GLN A 114 -14.26 12.29 -20.32
C GLN A 114 -12.74 12.05 -20.42
N LYS A 115 -11.99 13.06 -20.88
CA LYS A 115 -10.52 13.03 -20.90
C LYS A 115 -9.95 12.98 -19.48
N PHE A 116 -10.54 13.70 -18.53
CA PHE A 116 -10.14 13.63 -17.13
C PHE A 116 -10.34 12.21 -16.57
N ASP A 117 -11.51 11.61 -16.76
CA ASP A 117 -11.79 10.22 -16.36
C ASP A 117 -10.80 9.24 -17.01
N TYR A 118 -10.47 9.45 -18.29
CA TYR A 118 -9.44 8.68 -19.00
C TYR A 118 -8.06 8.82 -18.35
N TYR A 119 -7.55 10.03 -18.14
CA TYR A 119 -6.22 10.21 -17.55
C TYR A 119 -6.13 9.66 -16.12
N VAL A 120 -7.19 9.82 -15.31
CA VAL A 120 -7.22 9.17 -13.98
C VAL A 120 -7.22 7.64 -14.11
N ALA A 121 -7.88 7.07 -15.13
CA ALA A 121 -7.78 5.64 -15.41
C ALA A 121 -6.37 5.22 -15.86
N VAL A 122 -5.65 6.04 -16.63
CA VAL A 122 -4.25 5.77 -16.98
C VAL A 122 -3.38 5.70 -15.73
N ILE A 123 -3.53 6.63 -14.77
CA ILE A 123 -2.81 6.60 -13.49
C ILE A 123 -3.11 5.29 -12.75
N ARG A 124 -4.39 4.92 -12.62
CA ARG A 124 -4.83 3.73 -11.89
C ARG A 124 -4.35 2.43 -12.53
N VAL A 125 -4.46 2.31 -13.85
CA VAL A 125 -4.02 1.12 -14.60
C VAL A 125 -2.51 0.93 -14.51
N ASN A 126 -1.73 2.01 -14.68
CA ASN A 126 -0.27 1.93 -14.52
C ASN A 126 0.13 1.57 -13.09
N THR A 127 -0.54 2.12 -12.08
CA THR A 127 -0.31 1.77 -10.67
C THR A 127 -0.62 0.30 -10.39
N LEU A 128 -1.70 -0.25 -10.98
CA LEU A 128 -2.09 -1.65 -10.78
C LEU A 128 -1.16 -2.64 -11.48
N LEU A 129 -0.76 -2.34 -12.72
CA LEU A 129 0.01 -3.26 -13.56
C LEU A 129 1.52 -3.13 -13.38
N GLN A 130 1.99 -1.93 -13.04
CA GLN A 130 3.40 -1.56 -12.95
C GLN A 130 4.25 -2.04 -14.14
N PRO A 131 3.87 -1.78 -15.41
CA PRO A 131 4.73 -2.07 -16.55
C PRO A 131 6.05 -1.28 -16.48
N LYS A 132 6.93 -1.48 -17.46
CA LYS A 132 8.08 -0.59 -17.61
C LYS A 132 7.62 0.88 -17.68
N ASP A 133 8.32 1.77 -16.98
CA ASP A 133 8.07 3.22 -16.94
C ASP A 133 6.69 3.62 -16.39
N TRP A 134 6.02 2.72 -15.65
CA TRP A 134 4.66 2.93 -15.14
C TRP A 134 4.46 4.21 -14.32
N LEU A 135 5.45 4.58 -13.51
CA LEU A 135 5.35 5.77 -12.67
C LEU A 135 5.44 7.03 -13.51
N GLU A 136 6.34 7.07 -14.49
CA GLU A 136 6.45 8.17 -15.45
C GLU A 136 5.16 8.30 -16.27
N ASN A 137 4.58 7.18 -16.73
CA ASN A 137 3.29 7.19 -17.42
C ASN A 137 2.15 7.76 -16.54
N ALA A 138 2.15 7.45 -15.23
CA ALA A 138 1.19 8.01 -14.28
C ALA A 138 1.43 9.51 -14.03
N GLU A 139 2.69 9.94 -13.87
CA GLU A 139 3.06 11.36 -13.73
C GLU A 139 2.67 12.17 -14.98
N ASN A 140 2.90 11.63 -16.18
CA ASN A 140 2.52 12.26 -17.45
C ASN A 140 1.00 12.39 -17.59
N ALA A 141 0.23 11.32 -17.30
CA ALA A 141 -1.23 11.37 -17.30
C ALA A 141 -1.79 12.38 -16.30
N PHE A 142 -1.19 12.48 -15.11
CA PHE A 142 -1.53 13.50 -14.13
C PHE A 142 -1.24 14.92 -14.64
N GLY A 143 -0.10 15.10 -15.32
CA GLY A 143 0.26 16.35 -15.98
C GLY A 143 -0.77 16.80 -17.01
N GLU A 144 -1.27 15.88 -17.84
CA GLU A 144 -2.34 16.16 -18.81
C GLU A 144 -3.69 16.43 -18.12
N ALA A 145 -4.08 15.63 -17.13
CA ALA A 145 -5.32 15.82 -16.38
C ALA A 145 -5.44 17.23 -15.76
N ARG A 146 -4.32 17.78 -15.28
CA ARG A 146 -4.27 19.12 -14.66
C ARG A 146 -4.40 20.28 -15.64
N LYS A 147 -4.17 20.05 -16.94
CA LYS A 147 -4.33 21.08 -17.96
C LYS A 147 -5.79 21.26 -18.38
N LEU A 148 -6.64 20.28 -18.06
CA LEU A 148 -8.03 20.26 -18.47
C LEU A 148 -8.88 21.26 -17.69
N LYS A 149 -9.87 21.86 -18.37
CA LYS A 149 -10.84 22.78 -17.75
C LYS A 149 -12.14 22.03 -17.46
N VAL A 150 -12.10 21.21 -16.41
CA VAL A 150 -13.17 20.28 -16.02
C VAL A 150 -14.30 21.00 -15.28
N ASP A 151 -15.55 20.83 -15.72
CA ASP A 151 -16.72 21.13 -14.90
C ASP A 151 -17.01 19.93 -13.98
N GLU A 152 -16.62 20.06 -12.71
CA GLU A 152 -16.70 18.97 -11.75
C GLU A 152 -18.12 18.46 -11.51
N LYS A 153 -19.15 19.29 -11.76
CA LYS A 153 -20.56 18.88 -11.66
C LYS A 153 -20.95 17.83 -12.70
N LYS A 154 -20.18 17.70 -13.77
CA LYS A 154 -20.40 16.73 -14.85
C LYS A 154 -19.60 15.44 -14.66
N LEU A 155 -18.70 15.39 -13.67
CA LEU A 155 -18.00 14.16 -13.32
C LEU A 155 -18.94 13.21 -12.58
N ILE A 156 -19.31 12.11 -13.22
CA ILE A 156 -20.29 11.15 -12.67
C ILE A 156 -19.79 10.49 -11.39
N TYR A 157 -18.52 10.05 -11.39
CA TYR A 157 -17.95 9.32 -10.27
C TYR A 157 -16.91 10.11 -9.47
N TYR A 158 -15.95 10.76 -10.14
CA TYR A 158 -14.83 11.40 -9.43
C TYR A 158 -15.25 12.62 -8.63
N GLN A 159 -16.27 13.37 -9.09
CA GLN A 159 -16.91 14.50 -8.39
C GLN A 159 -15.96 15.65 -7.97
N GLY A 160 -14.71 15.62 -8.44
CA GLY A 160 -13.70 16.58 -8.08
C GLY A 160 -12.36 16.26 -8.74
N THR A 161 -11.66 17.32 -9.17
CA THR A 161 -10.35 17.23 -9.83
C THR A 161 -9.24 16.78 -8.87
N GLU A 162 -9.44 16.91 -7.56
CA GLU A 162 -8.54 16.39 -6.53
C GLU A 162 -8.36 14.87 -6.59
N ALA A 163 -9.27 14.14 -7.25
CA ALA A 163 -9.12 12.71 -7.53
C ALA A 163 -7.78 12.38 -8.19
N ALA A 164 -7.30 13.21 -9.11
CA ALA A 164 -6.03 12.98 -9.81
C ALA A 164 -4.84 13.04 -8.83
N ASN A 165 -4.86 13.96 -7.85
CA ASN A 165 -3.84 14.01 -6.79
C ASN A 165 -3.93 12.78 -5.89
N TYR A 166 -5.14 12.36 -5.52
CA TYR A 166 -5.33 11.17 -4.70
C TYR A 166 -4.74 9.91 -5.36
N PHE A 167 -5.08 9.65 -6.63
CA PHE A 167 -4.57 8.46 -7.32
C PHE A 167 -3.07 8.54 -7.65
N LEU A 168 -2.52 9.72 -7.93
CA LEU A 168 -1.06 9.88 -8.06
C LEU A 168 -0.36 9.70 -6.70
N GLY A 169 -0.97 10.11 -5.59
CA GLY A 169 -0.47 9.84 -4.25
C GLY A 169 -0.40 8.34 -3.95
N LEU A 170 -1.41 7.58 -4.38
CA LEU A 170 -1.37 6.11 -4.31
C LEU A 170 -0.26 5.53 -5.20
N ALA A 171 -0.07 6.06 -6.41
CA ALA A 171 1.02 5.65 -7.29
C ALA A 171 2.40 5.87 -6.64
N TYR A 172 2.63 7.04 -6.04
CA TYR A 172 3.88 7.31 -5.30
C TYR A 172 4.05 6.42 -4.09
N LEU A 173 2.96 6.09 -3.37
CA LEU A 173 3.02 5.17 -2.25
C LEU A 173 3.45 3.76 -2.71
N ASP A 174 2.87 3.26 -3.79
CA ASP A 174 3.24 1.96 -4.39
C ASP A 174 4.69 1.97 -4.93
N ALA A 175 5.16 3.13 -5.41
CA ALA A 175 6.56 3.36 -5.80
C ALA A 175 7.52 3.54 -4.62
N ARG A 176 7.01 3.59 -3.37
CA ARG A 176 7.77 3.89 -2.14
C ARG A 176 8.42 5.28 -2.15
N GLU A 177 7.87 6.19 -2.94
CA GLU A 177 8.21 7.62 -3.00
C GLU A 177 7.42 8.37 -1.91
N PHE A 178 7.69 8.03 -0.64
CA PHE A 178 6.84 8.43 0.49
C PHE A 178 6.69 9.95 0.64
N GLN A 179 7.75 10.72 0.36
CA GLN A 179 7.67 12.18 0.39
C GLN A 179 6.69 12.71 -0.66
N LYS A 180 6.84 12.27 -1.92
CA LYS A 180 5.93 12.65 -3.00
C LYS A 180 4.49 12.20 -2.73
N ALA A 181 4.31 11.00 -2.16
CA ALA A 181 3.00 10.48 -1.78
C ALA A 181 2.34 11.34 -0.69
N ARG A 182 3.07 11.69 0.36
CA ARG A 182 2.60 12.59 1.43
C ARG A 182 2.14 13.91 0.84
N ASP A 183 2.96 14.52 -0.01
CA ASP A 183 2.68 15.83 -0.59
C ASP A 183 1.43 15.78 -1.48
N LYS A 184 1.24 14.70 -2.26
CA LYS A 184 0.02 14.52 -3.06
C LYS A 184 -1.25 14.35 -2.24
N PHE A 185 -1.19 13.62 -1.12
CA PHE A 185 -2.36 13.53 -0.24
C PHE A 185 -2.64 14.86 0.46
N ALA A 186 -1.61 15.63 0.83
CA ALA A 186 -1.78 16.97 1.36
C ALA A 186 -2.41 17.92 0.34
N ASP A 187 -2.01 17.83 -0.95
CA ASP A 187 -2.63 18.60 -2.04
C ASP A 187 -4.15 18.36 -2.10
N VAL A 188 -4.62 17.11 -1.95
CA VAL A 188 -6.06 16.80 -1.92
C VAL A 188 -6.77 17.57 -0.81
N LEU A 189 -6.22 17.54 0.41
CA LEU A 189 -6.79 18.19 1.59
C LEU A 189 -6.77 19.72 1.48
N ASN A 190 -5.78 20.28 0.78
CA ASN A 190 -5.64 21.72 0.59
C ASN A 190 -6.48 22.26 -0.57
N MET A 191 -6.84 21.42 -1.55
CA MET A 191 -7.66 21.84 -2.69
C MET A 191 -9.10 22.15 -2.29
N LYS A 192 -9.70 21.37 -1.38
CA LYS A 192 -11.07 21.56 -0.91
C LYS A 192 -11.22 21.10 0.54
N GLY A 193 -11.97 21.84 1.34
CA GLY A 193 -12.29 21.45 2.73
C GLY A 193 -13.17 20.20 2.81
N GLU A 194 -14.11 20.03 1.87
CA GLU A 194 -15.01 18.88 1.81
C GLU A 194 -15.12 18.38 0.36
N GLY A 195 -14.82 17.10 0.15
CA GLY A 195 -14.83 16.45 -1.16
C GLY A 195 -14.77 14.93 -1.02
N LYS A 196 -15.19 14.20 -2.05
CA LYS A 196 -15.29 12.73 -2.04
C LYS A 196 -13.97 12.04 -1.64
N TRP A 197 -12.84 12.67 -1.90
CA TRP A 197 -11.49 12.11 -1.70
C TRP A 197 -10.84 12.52 -0.38
N ASN A 198 -11.39 13.48 0.37
CA ASN A 198 -10.74 14.04 1.55
C ASN A 198 -10.52 13.01 2.65
N GLU A 199 -11.54 12.22 2.99
CA GLU A 199 -11.44 11.21 4.05
C GLU A 199 -10.41 10.13 3.71
N LYS A 200 -10.39 9.69 2.43
CA LYS A 200 -9.43 8.70 1.93
C LYS A 200 -8.01 9.27 1.90
N ALA A 201 -7.85 10.54 1.50
CA ALA A 201 -6.58 11.24 1.47
C ALA A 201 -6.04 11.53 2.87
N ASP A 202 -6.87 11.92 3.83
CA ASP A 202 -6.46 12.16 5.23
C ASP A 202 -5.89 10.88 5.86
N ARG A 203 -6.58 9.75 5.70
CA ARG A 203 -6.06 8.45 6.16
C ARG A 203 -4.73 8.10 5.52
N ALA A 204 -4.62 8.29 4.20
CA ALA A 204 -3.39 7.99 3.47
C ALA A 204 -2.24 8.95 3.87
N TRP A 205 -2.54 10.23 4.03
CA TRP A 205 -1.61 11.27 4.48
C TRP A 205 -1.06 10.96 5.87
N LYS A 206 -1.93 10.67 6.86
CA LYS A 206 -1.52 10.30 8.23
C LYS A 206 -0.58 9.08 8.22
N ARG A 207 -0.91 8.06 7.44
CA ARG A 207 -0.09 6.86 7.31
C ARG A 207 1.27 7.17 6.68
N VAL A 208 1.30 7.88 5.56
CA VAL A 208 2.55 8.18 4.87
C VAL A 208 3.40 9.21 5.63
N ASP A 209 2.78 10.17 6.31
CA ASP A 209 3.49 11.11 7.18
C ASP A 209 4.19 10.39 8.34
N LYS A 210 3.52 9.39 8.97
CA LYS A 210 4.17 8.52 9.97
C LYS A 210 5.40 7.83 9.37
N ILE A 211 5.32 7.30 8.15
CA ILE A 211 6.45 6.68 7.44
C ILE A 211 7.58 7.70 7.19
N VAL A 212 7.26 8.87 6.62
CA VAL A 212 8.25 9.91 6.33
C VAL A 212 8.97 10.36 7.62
N ARG A 213 8.22 10.57 8.71
CA ARG A 213 8.81 10.90 10.01
C ARG A 213 9.66 9.76 10.56
N ALA A 214 9.24 8.51 10.43
CA ALA A 214 10.02 7.34 10.84
C ALA A 214 11.36 7.25 10.10
N MET A 215 11.38 7.61 8.82
CA MET A 215 12.57 7.50 7.96
C MET A 215 13.45 8.76 7.96
N ALA A 216 12.99 9.88 8.51
CA ALA A 216 13.70 11.15 8.42
C ALA A 216 15.11 11.08 9.04
N GLY A 217 16.15 11.37 8.27
CA GLY A 217 17.54 11.29 8.76
C GLY A 217 18.08 9.87 8.93
N LEU A 218 17.38 8.86 8.41
CA LEU A 218 17.92 7.52 8.18
C LEU A 218 18.13 7.29 6.68
N THR A 219 19.28 6.75 6.30
CA THR A 219 19.42 6.09 5.00
C THR A 219 18.79 4.71 5.10
N VAL A 220 17.49 4.63 4.85
CA VAL A 220 16.75 3.37 4.92
C VAL A 220 16.92 2.61 3.61
N GLY A 221 17.36 1.35 3.70
CA GLY A 221 17.49 0.48 2.54
C GLY A 221 16.15 0.09 1.93
N ASP A 222 16.16 -0.61 0.80
CA ASP A 222 14.93 -1.07 0.15
C ASP A 222 14.11 -2.01 1.04
N VAL A 223 14.77 -2.78 1.91
CA VAL A 223 14.12 -3.63 2.91
C VAL A 223 13.35 -2.80 3.94
N GLY A 224 13.98 -1.77 4.52
CA GLY A 224 13.27 -0.88 5.44
C GLY A 224 12.10 -0.15 4.78
N LYS A 225 12.22 0.26 3.51
CA LYS A 225 11.08 0.83 2.75
C LYS A 225 9.94 -0.18 2.55
N GLN A 226 10.26 -1.45 2.31
CA GLN A 226 9.25 -2.52 2.20
C GLN A 226 8.54 -2.76 3.51
N ILE A 227 9.26 -2.72 4.62
CA ILE A 227 8.70 -2.95 5.95
C ILE A 227 7.86 -1.74 6.37
N ALA A 228 8.27 -0.51 6.05
CA ALA A 228 7.57 0.73 6.43
C ALA A 228 6.09 0.76 6.08
N VAL A 229 5.71 0.14 4.95
CA VAL A 229 4.32 0.10 4.47
C VAL A 229 3.50 -1.04 5.07
N LYS A 230 4.07 -1.95 5.85
CA LYS A 230 3.34 -3.09 6.42
C LYS A 230 2.43 -2.65 7.57
N ASN A 231 1.21 -3.17 7.59
CA ASN A 231 0.27 -2.97 8.71
C ASN A 231 0.65 -3.77 9.96
N SER A 232 1.45 -4.83 9.80
CA SER A 232 2.05 -5.58 10.89
C SER A 232 3.45 -6.01 10.49
N VAL A 233 4.41 -5.85 11.39
CA VAL A 233 5.76 -6.38 11.22
C VAL A 233 5.84 -7.79 11.77
N THR A 234 6.54 -8.65 11.05
CA THR A 234 6.82 -10.02 11.49
C THR A 234 8.11 -10.09 12.28
N ARG A 235 8.35 -11.22 12.95
CA ARG A 235 9.62 -11.48 13.66
C ARG A 235 10.82 -11.36 12.72
N ALA A 236 10.71 -11.84 11.48
CA ALA A 236 11.79 -11.72 10.50
C ALA A 236 11.98 -10.28 10.00
N ASP A 237 10.89 -9.51 9.84
CA ASP A 237 10.98 -8.09 9.50
C ASP A 237 11.72 -7.32 10.59
N LEU A 238 11.39 -7.55 11.86
CA LEU A 238 12.04 -6.88 12.97
C LEU A 238 13.51 -7.28 13.11
N ALA A 239 13.84 -8.56 12.89
CA ALA A 239 15.23 -9.01 12.81
C ALA A 239 16.02 -8.26 11.73
N ALA A 240 15.44 -8.15 10.52
CA ALA A 240 16.05 -7.41 9.43
C ALA A 240 16.25 -5.93 9.78
N LEU A 241 15.26 -5.25 10.36
CA LEU A 241 15.43 -3.84 10.76
C LEU A 241 16.53 -3.67 11.83
N LEU A 242 16.61 -4.56 12.82
CA LEU A 242 17.63 -4.48 13.87
C LEU A 242 19.04 -4.74 13.29
N VAL A 243 19.19 -5.71 12.40
CA VAL A 243 20.51 -6.03 11.84
C VAL A 243 20.92 -5.02 10.77
N ASP A 244 20.03 -4.68 9.85
CA ASP A 244 20.37 -3.88 8.67
C ASP A 244 20.28 -2.38 8.92
N GLU A 245 19.27 -1.91 9.67
CA GLU A 245 19.07 -0.48 9.89
C GLU A 245 19.78 0.01 11.16
N LEU A 246 19.72 -0.78 12.25
CA LEU A 246 20.43 -0.46 13.50
C LEU A 246 21.89 -0.93 13.48
N LYS A 247 22.31 -1.80 12.54
CA LYS A 247 23.67 -2.37 12.49
C LYS A 247 24.03 -3.14 13.76
N LEU A 248 23.07 -3.91 14.29
CA LEU A 248 23.18 -4.59 15.58
C LEU A 248 24.43 -5.45 15.73
N ASP A 249 24.82 -6.21 14.69
CA ASP A 249 26.03 -7.06 14.76
C ASP A 249 27.29 -6.25 15.07
N LYS A 250 27.48 -5.13 14.37
CA LYS A 250 28.63 -4.24 14.56
C LYS A 250 28.59 -3.57 15.92
N LEU A 251 27.41 -3.14 16.37
CA LEU A 251 27.23 -2.50 17.68
C LEU A 251 27.60 -3.45 18.82
N PHE A 252 27.08 -4.67 18.75
CA PHE A 252 27.32 -5.67 19.79
C PHE A 252 28.75 -6.19 19.74
N ALA A 253 29.35 -6.37 18.57
CA ALA A 253 30.78 -6.67 18.46
C ALA A 253 31.65 -5.56 19.10
N GLY A 254 31.30 -4.29 18.89
CA GLY A 254 32.02 -3.19 19.52
C GLY A 254 31.90 -3.15 21.05
N ARG A 255 30.77 -3.62 21.61
CA ARG A 255 30.42 -3.46 23.03
C ARG A 255 30.62 -4.71 23.88
N LEU A 256 30.22 -5.87 23.37
CA LEU A 256 30.11 -7.12 24.15
C LEU A 256 31.27 -8.08 23.90
N ALA A 257 31.75 -8.15 22.66
CA ALA A 257 32.79 -9.09 22.26
C ALA A 257 33.59 -8.47 21.14
N GLY A 258 34.81 -7.97 21.43
CA GLY A 258 35.65 -7.31 20.44
C GLY A 258 35.72 -8.08 19.12
N GLN A 259 35.87 -7.36 18.00
CA GLN A 259 35.58 -7.86 16.64
C GLN A 259 36.06 -9.29 16.35
N SER A 260 37.30 -9.64 16.71
CA SER A 260 37.89 -10.96 16.47
C SER A 260 37.19 -12.11 17.22
N GLN A 261 36.58 -11.84 18.36
CA GLN A 261 35.76 -12.79 19.11
C GLN A 261 34.36 -12.88 18.49
N ALA A 262 33.76 -11.73 18.14
CA ALA A 262 32.45 -11.69 17.48
C ALA A 262 32.44 -12.45 16.14
N ASP A 263 33.52 -12.40 15.36
CA ASP A 263 33.63 -13.10 14.07
C ASP A 263 33.65 -14.64 14.24
N LYS A 264 34.06 -15.14 15.42
CA LYS A 264 34.05 -16.57 15.76
C LYS A 264 32.70 -17.04 16.31
N MET A 265 31.90 -16.12 16.83
CA MET A 265 30.57 -16.42 17.36
C MET A 265 29.60 -16.72 16.21
N LYS A 266 28.80 -17.76 16.39
CA LYS A 266 27.75 -18.16 15.45
C LYS A 266 26.50 -18.57 16.23
N ALA A 267 25.35 -18.53 15.57
CA ALA A 267 24.15 -19.16 16.10
C ALA A 267 24.40 -20.65 16.36
N GLU A 268 23.76 -21.18 17.41
CA GLU A 268 23.93 -22.58 17.84
C GLU A 268 23.42 -23.58 16.77
N PHE A 269 22.44 -23.17 15.98
CA PHE A 269 21.89 -23.93 14.86
C PHE A 269 21.19 -22.99 13.87
N THR A 270 20.81 -23.51 12.69
CA THR A 270 19.91 -22.83 11.75
C THR A 270 18.51 -23.44 11.84
N PRO A 271 17.47 -22.66 12.22
CA PRO A 271 16.09 -23.15 12.24
C PRO A 271 15.61 -23.63 10.87
N ALA A 272 14.86 -24.73 10.83
CA ALA A 272 14.43 -25.36 9.58
C ALA A 272 13.55 -24.43 8.72
N ASP A 273 12.74 -23.59 9.37
CA ASP A 273 11.87 -22.59 8.75
C ASP A 273 12.61 -21.35 8.21
N MET A 274 13.94 -21.29 8.39
CA MET A 274 14.79 -20.20 7.90
C MET A 274 15.73 -20.62 6.76
N LEU A 275 15.81 -21.90 6.41
CA LEU A 275 16.80 -22.41 5.43
C LEU A 275 16.76 -21.68 4.08
N ASN A 276 15.56 -21.38 3.59
CA ASN A 276 15.30 -20.71 2.31
C ASN A 276 14.63 -19.34 2.48
N HIS A 277 14.64 -18.78 3.69
CA HIS A 277 14.01 -17.49 3.95
C HIS A 277 14.96 -16.34 3.60
N GLN A 278 14.44 -15.26 3.01
CA GLN A 278 15.26 -14.12 2.58
C GLN A 278 16.07 -13.48 3.72
N PHE A 279 15.47 -13.39 4.91
CA PHE A 279 16.12 -12.81 6.11
C PHE A 279 16.85 -13.84 6.99
N ARG A 280 17.43 -14.86 6.37
CA ARG A 280 18.11 -15.94 7.11
C ARG A 280 19.30 -15.40 7.91
N GLU A 281 20.15 -14.60 7.29
CA GLU A 281 21.41 -14.15 7.91
C GLU A 281 21.17 -13.16 9.06
N GLU A 282 20.15 -12.32 8.93
CA GLU A 282 19.71 -11.37 9.94
C GLU A 282 19.16 -12.12 11.16
N VAL A 283 18.34 -13.15 10.92
CA VAL A 283 17.86 -14.01 12.01
C VAL A 283 18.99 -14.78 12.70
N LEU A 284 19.94 -15.33 11.93
CA LEU A 284 21.10 -16.00 12.52
C LEU A 284 21.97 -15.03 13.34
N THR A 285 22.03 -13.76 12.94
CA THR A 285 22.69 -12.69 13.71
C THR A 285 21.95 -12.40 15.02
N ILE A 286 20.63 -12.27 14.98
CA ILE A 286 19.80 -12.13 16.19
C ILE A 286 20.02 -13.30 17.16
N MET A 287 20.07 -14.54 16.64
CA MET A 287 20.33 -15.75 17.42
C MET A 287 21.76 -15.80 17.97
N LYS A 288 22.77 -15.44 17.18
CA LYS A 288 24.18 -15.33 17.59
C LYS A 288 24.31 -14.45 18.83
N TRP A 289 23.56 -13.36 18.88
CA TRP A 289 23.59 -12.39 19.97
C TRP A 289 22.57 -12.63 21.09
N LYS A 290 21.74 -13.68 20.96
CA LYS A 290 20.71 -14.05 21.94
C LYS A 290 19.82 -12.87 22.32
N VAL A 291 19.32 -12.15 21.31
CA VAL A 291 18.42 -11.00 21.52
C VAL A 291 17.09 -11.51 22.09
N ARG A 292 16.74 -11.01 23.28
CA ARG A 292 15.55 -11.46 24.01
C ARG A 292 14.27 -11.06 23.29
N GLY A 293 13.30 -11.96 23.21
CA GLY A 293 12.04 -11.82 22.47
C GLY A 293 12.09 -12.31 21.02
N LEU A 294 13.28 -12.55 20.46
CA LEU A 294 13.47 -13.11 19.12
C LEU A 294 14.18 -14.48 19.15
N GLU A 295 14.07 -15.22 20.25
CA GLU A 295 14.59 -16.58 20.36
C GLU A 295 13.71 -17.56 19.55
N PRO A 296 14.29 -18.66 19.03
CA PRO A 296 13.50 -19.75 18.48
C PRO A 296 12.52 -20.32 19.51
N LYS A 297 11.30 -20.61 19.06
CA LYS A 297 10.22 -21.20 19.86
C LYS A 297 10.14 -22.70 19.58
N TYR A 298 9.93 -23.50 20.61
CA TYR A 298 9.68 -24.93 20.43
C TYR A 298 8.33 -25.13 19.74
N ASP A 299 8.32 -25.86 18.63
CA ASP A 299 7.10 -26.23 17.92
C ASP A 299 6.72 -27.67 18.23
N GLU A 300 5.53 -27.83 18.82
CA GLU A 300 5.03 -29.14 19.22
C GLU A 300 4.70 -30.06 18.05
N THR A 301 4.46 -29.52 16.86
CA THR A 301 4.09 -30.29 15.67
C THR A 301 5.33 -30.87 15.00
N THR A 302 6.36 -30.04 14.80
CA THR A 302 7.63 -30.45 14.18
C THR A 302 8.64 -31.02 15.17
N LYS A 303 8.35 -30.93 16.48
CA LYS A 303 9.25 -31.33 17.58
C LYS A 303 10.63 -30.68 17.47
N ALA A 304 10.69 -29.46 16.98
CA ALA A 304 11.91 -28.70 16.75
C ALA A 304 11.76 -27.24 17.16
N TYR A 305 12.89 -26.60 17.46
CA TYR A 305 12.92 -25.15 17.65
C TYR A 305 12.88 -24.44 16.29
N LEU A 306 11.85 -23.61 16.10
CA LEU A 306 11.60 -22.84 14.88
C LEU A 306 11.69 -21.34 15.17
N PHE A 307 12.12 -20.54 14.21
CA PHE A 307 12.19 -19.09 14.41
C PHE A 307 10.81 -18.41 14.34
N LYS A 308 9.90 -18.98 13.56
CA LYS A 308 8.56 -18.47 13.25
C LYS A 308 8.60 -17.12 12.53
N PRO A 309 9.25 -17.02 11.35
CA PRO A 309 9.52 -15.75 10.69
C PRO A 309 8.28 -14.93 10.34
N SER A 310 7.13 -15.58 10.14
CA SER A 310 5.87 -14.93 9.74
C SER A 310 4.97 -14.53 10.91
N GLU A 311 5.30 -14.90 12.15
CA GLU A 311 4.52 -14.44 13.32
C GLU A 311 4.67 -12.92 13.48
N THR A 312 3.55 -12.25 13.71
CA THR A 312 3.50 -10.80 13.94
C THR A 312 4.03 -10.45 15.32
N VAL A 313 4.75 -9.33 15.42
CA VAL A 313 5.27 -8.84 16.71
C VAL A 313 4.26 -7.90 17.36
N LEU A 314 3.94 -8.15 18.62
CA LEU A 314 3.10 -7.27 19.45
C LEU A 314 3.93 -6.12 20.04
N ARG A 315 3.28 -5.02 20.40
CA ARG A 315 3.94 -3.84 20.98
C ARG A 315 4.66 -4.16 22.29
N GLY A 316 4.08 -5.00 23.15
CA GLY A 316 4.74 -5.50 24.37
C GLY A 316 5.99 -6.32 24.09
N GLU A 317 5.95 -7.20 23.09
CA GLU A 317 7.11 -7.99 22.66
C GLU A 317 8.20 -7.09 22.07
N MET A 318 7.82 -6.10 21.24
CA MET A 318 8.78 -5.14 20.71
C MET A 318 9.44 -4.32 21.82
N ALA A 319 8.69 -3.89 22.84
CA ALA A 319 9.26 -3.21 23.99
C ALA A 319 10.32 -4.07 24.69
N LEU A 320 10.04 -5.37 24.88
CA LEU A 320 10.97 -6.33 25.48
C LEU A 320 12.26 -6.47 24.66
N ILE A 321 12.13 -6.55 23.33
CA ILE A 321 13.25 -6.67 22.39
C ILE A 321 14.11 -5.40 22.43
N ILE A 322 13.48 -4.22 22.34
CA ILE A 322 14.19 -2.93 22.39
C ILE A 322 14.90 -2.75 23.73
N GLU A 323 14.27 -3.13 24.85
CA GLU A 323 14.91 -3.05 26.17
C GLU A 323 16.17 -3.91 26.25
N ASP A 324 16.13 -5.14 25.74
CA ASP A 324 17.31 -6.03 25.73
C ASP A 324 18.42 -5.46 24.83
N VAL A 325 18.06 -4.96 23.64
CA VAL A 325 19.01 -4.27 22.77
C VAL A 325 19.61 -3.06 23.48
N LEU A 326 18.80 -2.26 24.18
CA LEU A 326 19.27 -1.10 24.92
C LEU A 326 20.27 -1.50 26.02
N ILE A 327 19.94 -2.50 26.85
CA ILE A 327 20.85 -3.04 27.88
C ILE A 327 22.18 -3.47 27.27
N LYS A 328 22.14 -4.22 26.16
CA LYS A 328 23.34 -4.74 25.51
C LYS A 328 24.22 -3.65 24.89
N ILE A 329 23.63 -2.57 24.37
CA ILE A 329 24.40 -1.47 23.79
C ILE A 329 24.99 -0.58 24.89
N THR A 330 24.24 -0.31 25.95
CA THR A 330 24.68 0.58 27.04
C THR A 330 25.59 -0.11 28.06
N GLY A 331 25.44 -1.43 28.24
CA GLY A 331 26.03 -2.18 29.34
C GLY A 331 25.39 -1.88 30.70
N ASP A 332 24.25 -1.19 30.73
CA ASP A 332 23.56 -0.81 31.97
C ASP A 332 22.51 -1.85 32.37
N GLU A 333 22.94 -2.82 33.18
CA GLU A 333 22.10 -3.89 33.72
C GLU A 333 20.96 -3.35 34.61
N LYS A 334 21.07 -2.12 35.14
CA LYS A 334 20.00 -1.54 35.99
C LYS A 334 18.70 -1.31 35.22
N ILE A 335 18.78 -1.18 33.90
CA ILE A 335 17.60 -1.02 33.04
C ILE A 335 16.65 -2.22 33.23
N ALA A 336 17.17 -3.44 33.38
CA ALA A 336 16.37 -4.66 33.51
C ALA A 336 15.44 -4.68 34.74
N THR A 337 15.70 -3.83 35.74
CA THR A 337 14.90 -3.74 36.97
C THR A 337 14.50 -2.31 37.33
N ALA A 338 14.67 -1.35 36.40
CA ALA A 338 14.54 0.08 36.69
C ALA A 338 13.17 0.50 37.24
N PHE A 339 12.11 -0.23 36.89
CA PHE A 339 10.73 0.05 37.30
C PHE A 339 10.14 -1.02 38.23
N PHE A 340 10.97 -1.88 38.81
CA PHE A 340 10.51 -2.84 39.81
C PHE A 340 10.08 -2.08 41.08
N GLY A 341 8.90 -2.43 41.60
CA GLY A 341 8.31 -1.74 42.76
C GLY A 341 7.63 -0.41 42.45
N HIS A 342 7.52 -0.01 41.17
CA HIS A 342 6.78 1.20 40.79
C HIS A 342 5.30 1.11 41.21
N GLU A 343 4.78 2.15 41.87
CA GLU A 343 3.49 2.07 42.56
C GLU A 343 2.28 2.09 41.64
N GLN A 344 2.33 2.74 40.47
CA GLN A 344 1.19 2.82 39.55
C GLN A 344 1.64 2.79 38.09
N SER A 345 0.96 2.02 37.25
CA SER A 345 1.21 2.08 35.82
C SER A 345 0.59 3.37 35.26
N PRO A 346 1.31 4.15 34.44
CA PRO A 346 0.70 5.25 33.69
C PRO A 346 -0.15 4.76 32.51
N PHE A 347 -0.04 3.48 32.14
CA PHE A 347 -0.80 2.86 31.05
C PHE A 347 -1.89 1.95 31.62
N PRO A 348 -3.19 2.22 31.40
CA PRO A 348 -4.29 1.43 31.93
C PRO A 348 -4.28 -0.04 31.48
N ASP A 349 -3.79 -0.30 30.27
CA ASP A 349 -3.71 -1.62 29.65
C ASP A 349 -2.43 -2.41 30.03
N VAL A 350 -1.50 -1.80 30.77
CA VAL A 350 -0.27 -2.47 31.21
C VAL A 350 -0.25 -2.60 32.72
N ARG A 351 -0.60 -3.79 33.21
CA ARG A 351 -0.53 -4.10 34.65
C ARG A 351 0.92 -4.17 35.11
N LYS A 352 1.19 -3.77 36.35
CA LYS A 352 2.53 -3.87 36.98
C LYS A 352 3.08 -5.29 37.05
N THR A 353 2.19 -6.28 37.09
CA THR A 353 2.52 -7.71 37.07
C THR A 353 2.73 -8.26 35.66
N SER A 354 2.52 -7.45 34.61
CA SER A 354 2.76 -7.87 33.23
C SER A 354 4.25 -8.14 33.03
N PRO A 355 4.62 -9.23 32.32
CA PRO A 355 6.01 -9.49 31.97
C PRO A 355 6.63 -8.38 31.11
N PHE A 356 5.80 -7.59 30.43
CA PHE A 356 6.25 -6.46 29.61
C PHE A 356 6.39 -5.15 30.38
N TYR A 357 5.93 -5.07 31.63
CA TYR A 357 5.79 -3.79 32.34
C TYR A 357 7.10 -2.99 32.40
N ASN A 358 8.19 -3.61 32.86
CA ASN A 358 9.49 -2.93 32.97
C ASN A 358 10.00 -2.44 31.60
N ALA A 359 9.86 -3.29 30.57
CA ALA A 359 10.26 -2.95 29.21
C ALA A 359 9.44 -1.80 28.64
N VAL A 360 8.11 -1.83 28.79
CA VAL A 360 7.21 -0.75 28.37
C VAL A 360 7.60 0.57 29.04
N MET A 361 7.82 0.56 30.35
CA MET A 361 8.25 1.75 31.07
C MET A 361 9.61 2.27 30.59
N ASN A 362 10.56 1.37 30.32
CA ASN A 362 11.88 1.76 29.81
C ASN A 362 11.81 2.41 28.43
N VAL A 363 11.09 1.81 27.48
CA VAL A 363 11.02 2.33 26.11
C VAL A 363 10.20 3.62 26.02
N THR A 364 9.17 3.78 26.87
CA THR A 364 8.31 4.97 26.86
C THR A 364 8.92 6.15 27.59
N THR A 365 9.50 5.97 28.78
CA THR A 365 10.19 7.05 29.51
C THR A 365 11.42 7.57 28.77
N LYS A 366 12.03 6.72 27.93
CA LYS A 366 13.11 7.12 27.02
C LYS A 366 12.58 7.64 25.68
N GLY A 367 11.28 7.66 25.43
CA GLY A 367 10.66 8.17 24.20
C GLY A 367 10.98 7.35 22.95
N ILE A 368 11.39 6.08 23.11
CA ILE A 368 11.67 5.17 22.00
C ILE A 368 10.37 4.62 21.41
N MET A 369 9.39 4.35 22.25
CA MET A 369 8.01 4.03 21.85
C MET A 369 7.04 4.98 22.57
N GLU A 370 5.87 5.20 22.00
CA GLU A 370 4.88 6.15 22.50
C GLU A 370 3.53 5.47 22.75
N GLY A 371 2.83 5.87 23.81
CA GLY A 371 1.43 5.48 24.03
C GLY A 371 0.45 6.28 23.20
N GLU A 372 -0.83 5.93 23.29
CA GLU A 372 -1.92 6.64 22.63
C GLU A 372 -2.44 7.81 23.46
N ILE A 373 -3.18 8.71 22.81
CA ILE A 373 -3.88 9.82 23.48
C ILE A 373 -4.90 9.29 24.50
N SER A 374 -5.42 8.07 24.32
CA SER A 374 -6.29 7.40 25.31
C SER A 374 -5.59 7.12 26.63
N GLY A 375 -4.25 7.15 26.66
CA GLY A 375 -3.43 6.70 27.78
C GLY A 375 -2.99 5.25 27.67
N ASP A 376 -3.46 4.49 26.66
CA ASP A 376 -3.06 3.08 26.49
C ASP A 376 -1.69 2.95 25.82
N PHE A 377 -0.91 1.95 26.22
CA PHE A 377 0.27 1.55 25.46
C PHE A 377 -0.06 0.67 24.26
N ARG A 378 -1.24 0.04 24.26
CA ARG A 378 -1.68 -1.00 23.30
C ARG A 378 -0.78 -2.24 23.32
N VAL A 379 -0.51 -2.78 24.51
CA VAL A 379 0.50 -3.84 24.72
C VAL A 379 0.28 -5.09 23.85
N ASP A 380 -0.98 -5.47 23.61
CA ASP A 380 -1.35 -6.65 22.82
C ASP A 380 -1.66 -6.34 21.35
N SER A 381 -1.44 -5.10 20.91
CA SER A 381 -1.63 -4.73 19.50
C SER A 381 -0.39 -5.02 18.68
N VAL A 382 -0.58 -5.37 17.41
CA VAL A 382 0.52 -5.54 16.46
C VAL A 382 1.25 -4.22 16.20
N VAL A 383 2.55 -4.31 15.96
CA VAL A 383 3.38 -3.16 15.56
C VAL A 383 3.29 -2.98 14.04
N ASP A 384 3.01 -1.77 13.56
CA ASP A 384 3.12 -1.45 12.14
C ASP A 384 4.56 -1.07 11.73
N GLY A 385 4.85 -1.13 10.42
CA GLY A 385 6.19 -0.91 9.91
C GLY A 385 6.78 0.46 10.21
N ALA A 386 5.95 1.50 10.12
CA ALA A 386 6.38 2.87 10.39
C ALA A 386 6.75 3.06 11.87
N GLU A 387 5.98 2.47 12.78
CA GLU A 387 6.28 2.45 14.21
C GLU A 387 7.59 1.72 14.50
N ALA A 388 7.80 0.55 13.90
CA ALA A 388 9.02 -0.23 14.11
C ALA A 388 10.27 0.55 13.69
N ILE A 389 10.23 1.17 12.52
CA ILE A 389 11.33 2.00 12.00
C ILE A 389 11.54 3.24 12.86
N LEU A 390 10.47 3.89 13.31
CA LEU A 390 10.58 5.06 14.19
C LEU A 390 11.26 4.71 15.51
N ALA A 391 10.90 3.60 16.14
CA ALA A 391 11.53 3.19 17.40
C ALA A 391 13.02 2.89 17.20
N ILE A 392 13.39 2.20 16.12
CA ILE A 392 14.79 1.93 15.77
C ILE A 392 15.57 3.21 15.49
N ARG A 393 14.96 4.16 14.79
CA ARG A 393 15.52 5.50 14.56
C ARG A 393 15.82 6.20 15.88
N VAL A 394 14.82 6.28 16.77
CA VAL A 394 14.96 6.99 18.04
C VAL A 394 16.01 6.33 18.92
N LEU A 395 16.06 5.00 18.94
CA LEU A 395 17.11 4.25 19.62
C LEU A 395 18.50 4.61 19.08
N ARG A 396 18.68 4.60 17.75
CA ARG A 396 19.94 4.99 17.09
C ARG A 396 20.38 6.40 17.47
N GLN A 397 19.45 7.36 17.44
CA GLN A 397 19.70 8.76 17.80
C GLN A 397 20.12 8.91 19.27
N LYS A 398 19.40 8.29 20.20
CA LYS A 398 19.68 8.39 21.64
C LYS A 398 21.01 7.77 22.03
N MET A 399 21.46 6.78 21.27
CA MET A 399 22.72 6.10 21.50
C MET A 399 23.91 6.77 20.77
N ASN A 400 23.71 7.89 20.07
CA ASN A 400 24.72 8.54 19.22
C ASN A 400 25.40 7.57 18.24
N ILE A 401 24.62 6.64 17.69
CA ILE A 401 25.10 5.65 16.72
C ILE A 401 25.06 6.30 15.34
N TYR A 402 26.21 6.83 14.89
CA TYR A 402 26.36 7.43 13.56
C TYR A 402 26.88 6.42 12.54
#